data_AF-A0A955G6K5-F1
#
_entry.id   AF-A0A955G6K5-F1
#
_cell.length_a   1.000
_cell.length_b   1.000
_cell.length_c   1.000
_cell.angle_alpha   90.00
_cell.angle_beta   90.00
_cell.angle_gamma   90.00
#
_symmetry.space_group_name_H-M   'P 1'
#
loop_
_entity.id
_entity.type
_entity.pdbx_description
1 polymer ?
#
loop_
_entity_poly.entity_id
_entity_poly.type
_entity_poly.pdbx_seq_one_letter_code
_entity_poly.pdbx_strand_id
1 'polypeptide(L)'
;YFVENGSLFKRTLAADATNNSATTSCPPNLATTECPADKELLKNVTSFDVKYFNEQNDEVIPTEARSIELTVGLAKNQYNQPVTATYTTRMVFRND
;
A
#
# COMPACT_ATOMS: atom_id res chain seq x y z
N TYR A 1 -0.99 -2.34 -3.34
CA TYR A 1 -1.26 -2.68 -1.93
C TYR A 1 -2.71 -3.08 -1.82
N PHE A 2 -3.07 -3.93 -0.86
CA PHE A 2 -4.46 -4.31 -0.62
C PHE A 2 -4.67 -4.66 0.86
N VAL A 3 -5.90 -4.48 1.34
CA VAL A 3 -6.28 -4.88 2.70
C VAL A 3 -7.10 -6.17 2.60
N GLU A 4 -6.72 -7.17 3.37
CA GLU A 4 -7.45 -8.44 3.48
C GLU A 4 -7.47 -8.86 4.94
N ASN A 5 -8.65 -9.16 5.49
CA ASN A 5 -8.82 -9.63 6.88
C ASN A 5 -8.13 -8.76 7.95
N GLY A 6 -8.13 -7.44 7.76
CA GLY A 6 -7.49 -6.51 8.69
C GLY A 6 -5.96 -6.47 8.61
N SER A 7 -5.36 -7.08 7.59
CA SER A 7 -3.93 -6.96 7.29
C SER A 7 -3.72 -6.20 5.98
N LEU A 8 -2.74 -5.28 5.97
CA LEU A 8 -2.28 -4.60 4.76
C LEU A 8 -1.15 -5.40 4.13
N PHE A 9 -1.31 -5.75 2.86
CA PHE A 9 -0.35 -6.50 2.08
C PHE A 9 0.24 -5.68 0.94
N LYS A 10 1.53 -5.93 0.67
CA LYS A 10 2.21 -5.53 -0.56
C LYS A 10 2.23 -6.70 -1.53
N ARG A 11 1.56 -6.53 -2.67
CA ARG A 11 1.74 -7.34 -3.87
C ARG A 11 2.71 -6.66 -4.82
N THR A 12 3.69 -7.39 -5.29
CA THR A 12 4.55 -7.01 -6.41
C THR A 12 3.92 -7.53 -7.69
N LEU A 13 3.77 -6.66 -8.69
CA LEU A 13 3.36 -7.06 -10.04
C LEU A 13 4.53 -6.76 -10.97
N ALA A 14 5.08 -7.80 -11.60
CA ALA A 14 6.08 -7.61 -12.64
C ALA A 14 5.41 -6.96 -13.86
N ALA A 15 5.96 -5.84 -14.32
CA ALA A 15 5.56 -5.22 -15.56
C ALA A 15 6.29 -5.86 -16.75
N ASP A 16 5.65 -5.86 -17.91
CA ASP A 16 6.30 -6.19 -19.18
C ASP A 16 7.08 -4.98 -19.69
N ALA A 17 8.29 -4.81 -19.14
CA ALA A 17 9.19 -3.72 -19.46
C ALA A 17 10.64 -4.23 -19.57
N THR A 18 11.39 -3.70 -20.52
CA THR A 18 12.80 -4.04 -20.70
C THR A 18 13.59 -3.80 -19.41
N ASN A 19 14.42 -4.78 -19.02
CA ASN A 19 15.21 -4.77 -17.77
C ASN A 19 14.41 -4.78 -16.46
N ASN A 20 13.11 -5.08 -16.47
CA ASN A 20 12.37 -5.29 -15.23
C ASN A 20 12.82 -6.62 -14.57
N SER A 21 13.43 -6.53 -13.39
CA SER A 21 13.87 -7.68 -12.60
C SER A 21 12.87 -8.07 -11.48
N ALA A 22 11.73 -7.41 -11.38
CA ALA A 22 10.74 -7.71 -10.36
C ALA A 22 10.01 -9.03 -10.67
N THR A 23 9.82 -9.86 -9.65
CA THR A 23 8.99 -11.07 -9.71
C THR A 23 7.62 -10.77 -9.12
N THR A 24 6.55 -11.17 -9.84
CA THR A 24 5.18 -11.07 -9.32
C THR A 24 5.03 -11.91 -8.05
N SER A 25 4.38 -11.36 -7.03
CA SER A 25 4.05 -12.10 -5.81
C SER A 25 2.62 -12.64 -5.83
N CYS A 26 2.39 -13.70 -5.08
CA CYS A 26 1.13 -14.44 -5.02
C CYS A 26 0.52 -14.44 -3.61
N PRO A 27 -0.80 -14.68 -3.47
CA PRO A 27 -1.39 -15.00 -2.18
C PRO A 27 -0.60 -16.10 -1.44
N PRO A 28 -0.42 -16.01 -0.11
CA PRO A 28 0.46 -16.92 0.63
C PRO A 28 0.13 -18.41 0.46
N ASN A 29 -1.14 -18.75 0.27
CA ASN A 29 -1.60 -20.12 0.04
C ASN A 29 -1.30 -20.65 -1.38
N LEU A 30 -0.89 -19.78 -2.31
CA LEU A 30 -0.55 -20.11 -3.69
C LEU A 30 0.94 -19.82 -3.99
N ALA A 31 1.73 -19.48 -2.97
CA ALA A 31 3.11 -19.05 -3.15
C ALA A 31 4.02 -20.21 -3.59
N THR A 32 4.90 -19.92 -4.54
CA THR A 32 5.98 -20.82 -5.01
C THR A 32 7.31 -20.07 -5.04
N THR A 33 8.38 -20.74 -5.46
CA THR A 33 9.69 -20.09 -5.66
C THR A 33 9.62 -19.02 -6.76
N GLU A 34 8.84 -19.25 -7.80
CA GLU A 34 8.64 -18.37 -8.96
C GLU A 34 7.59 -17.27 -8.70
N CYS A 35 6.72 -17.48 -7.72
CA CYS A 35 5.74 -16.49 -7.26
C CYS A 35 5.76 -16.40 -5.73
N PRO A 36 6.72 -15.66 -5.15
CA PRO A 36 6.85 -15.56 -3.70
C PRO A 36 5.58 -14.97 -3.07
N ALA A 37 5.34 -15.26 -1.79
CA ALA A 37 4.17 -14.78 -1.09
C ALA A 37 4.11 -13.23 -1.03
N ASP A 38 2.89 -12.69 -1.10
CA ASP A 38 2.61 -11.29 -0.79
C ASP A 38 3.13 -10.94 0.60
N LYS A 39 3.70 -9.74 0.75
CA LYS A 39 4.31 -9.34 2.01
C LYS A 39 3.28 -8.65 2.91
N GLU A 40 3.00 -9.22 4.07
CA GLU A 40 2.25 -8.53 5.13
C GLU A 40 3.09 -7.36 5.66
N LEU A 41 2.49 -6.17 5.72
CA LEU A 41 3.13 -4.95 6.20
C LEU A 41 2.62 -4.53 7.58
N LEU A 42 1.30 -4.58 7.77
CA LEU A 42 0.62 -4.14 8.99
C LEU A 42 -0.56 -5.06 9.28
N LYS A 43 -0.88 -5.18 10.58
CA LYS A 43 -2.09 -5.85 11.09
C LYS A 43 -3.00 -4.83 11.75
N ASN A 44 -4.24 -5.24 12.03
CA ASN A 44 -5.26 -4.44 12.71
C ASN A 44 -5.66 -3.19 11.89
N VAL A 45 -5.57 -3.28 10.57
CA VAL A 45 -5.90 -2.21 9.63
C VAL A 45 -7.40 -2.12 9.46
N THR A 46 -7.95 -0.94 9.73
CA THR A 46 -9.38 -0.63 9.56
C THR A 46 -9.65 0.14 8.27
N SER A 47 -8.68 0.92 7.80
CA SER A 47 -8.76 1.67 6.55
C SER A 47 -7.38 1.85 5.94
N PHE A 48 -7.33 1.91 4.61
CA PHE A 48 -6.16 2.27 3.84
C PHE A 48 -6.62 3.05 2.62
N ASP A 49 -6.17 4.30 2.52
CA ASP A 49 -6.56 5.24 1.47
C ASP A 49 -5.32 5.78 0.76
N VAL A 50 -5.44 5.97 -0.55
CA VAL A 50 -4.37 6.46 -1.41
C VAL A 50 -4.90 7.60 -2.24
N LYS A 51 -4.30 8.77 -2.07
CA LYS A 51 -4.65 9.97 -2.82
C LYS A 51 -3.47 10.46 -3.61
N TYR A 52 -3.77 11.08 -4.74
CA TYR A 52 -2.79 11.63 -5.65
C TYR A 52 -3.04 13.11 -5.81
N PHE A 53 -1.98 13.89 -5.84
CA PHE A 53 -2.10 15.35 -5.92
C PHE A 53 -1.14 15.93 -6.95
N ASN A 54 -1.59 16.95 -7.69
CA ASN A 54 -0.77 17.73 -8.63
C ASN A 54 0.04 18.83 -7.90
N GLU A 55 0.73 19.67 -8.66
CA GLU A 55 1.53 20.79 -8.12
C GLU A 55 0.70 21.95 -7.54
N GLN A 56 -0.58 22.07 -7.91
CA GLN A 56 -1.53 23.02 -7.32
C GLN A 56 -2.20 22.48 -6.04
N ASN A 57 -1.83 21.27 -5.61
CA ASN A 57 -2.40 20.57 -4.45
C ASN A 57 -3.86 20.12 -4.63
N ASP A 58 -4.33 19.97 -5.87
CA ASP A 58 -5.63 19.38 -6.16
C ASP A 58 -5.53 17.85 -6.20
N GLU A 59 -6.57 17.15 -5.73
CA GLU A 59 -6.66 15.69 -5.85
C GLU A 59 -6.92 15.32 -7.32
N VAL A 60 -6.08 14.44 -7.88
CA VAL A 60 -6.07 14.10 -9.31
C VAL A 60 -5.95 12.59 -9.52
N ILE A 61 -6.03 12.14 -10.77
CA ILE A 61 -5.73 10.76 -11.15
C ILE A 61 -4.20 10.50 -11.17
N PRO A 62 -3.75 9.24 -11.05
CA PRO A 62 -2.32 8.93 -10.94
C PRO A 62 -1.42 9.49 -12.06
N THR A 63 -1.92 9.59 -13.30
CA THR A 63 -1.16 10.08 -14.46
C THR A 63 -0.84 11.57 -14.40
N GLU A 64 -1.57 12.34 -13.60
CA GLU A 64 -1.40 13.79 -13.43
C GLU A 64 -0.70 14.14 -12.11
N ALA A 65 -0.38 13.13 -11.31
CA ALA A 65 0.10 13.29 -9.96
C ALA A 65 1.57 13.79 -9.90
N ARG A 66 1.86 14.60 -8.89
CA ARG A 66 3.19 15.03 -8.46
C ARG A 66 3.54 14.53 -7.07
N SER A 67 2.56 14.10 -6.30
CA SER A 67 2.75 13.48 -5.00
C SER A 67 1.67 12.44 -4.73
N ILE A 68 1.98 11.54 -3.81
CA ILE A 68 1.08 10.52 -3.29
C ILE A 68 0.96 10.70 -1.78
N GLU A 69 -0.28 10.68 -1.29
CA GLU A 69 -0.60 10.64 0.13
C GLU A 69 -1.17 9.27 0.48
N LEU A 70 -0.65 8.70 1.56
CA LEU A 70 -1.10 7.42 2.10
C LEU A 70 -1.67 7.67 3.49
N THR A 71 -2.91 7.24 3.69
CA THR A 71 -3.53 7.24 5.02
C THR A 71 -3.86 5.82 5.44
N VAL A 72 -3.47 5.44 6.66
CA VAL A 72 -3.80 4.14 7.25
C VAL A 72 -4.43 4.32 8.62
N GLY A 73 -5.59 3.71 8.83
CA GLY A 73 -6.25 3.58 10.12
C GLY A 73 -6.00 2.22 10.73
N LEU A 74 -5.69 2.19 12.02
CA LEU A 74 -5.47 0.98 12.82
C LEU A 74 -6.42 0.97 14.03
N ALA A 75 -6.90 -0.21 14.42
CA ALA A 75 -7.66 -0.39 15.66
C ALA A 75 -7.37 -1.74 16.31
N LYS A 76 -7.03 -1.76 17.60
CA LYS A 76 -6.89 -2.97 18.39
C LYS A 76 -7.55 -2.80 19.76
N ASN A 77 -8.08 -3.87 20.33
CA ASN A 77 -8.50 -3.86 21.72
C ASN A 77 -7.32 -4.22 22.62
N GLN A 78 -7.07 -3.42 23.64
CA GLN A 78 -6.05 -3.69 24.66
C GLN A 78 -6.70 -3.47 26.04
N TYR A 79 -6.71 -4.51 26.87
CA TYR A 79 -7.39 -4.52 28.17
C TYR A 79 -8.86 -4.06 28.09
N ASN A 80 -9.61 -4.60 27.12
CA ASN A 80 -10.99 -4.23 26.81
C ASN A 80 -11.23 -2.75 26.44
N GLN A 81 -10.16 -2.00 26.15
CA GLN A 81 -10.26 -0.64 25.64
C GLN A 81 -9.88 -0.61 24.15
N PRO A 82 -10.69 0.01 23.28
CA PRO A 82 -10.32 0.20 21.89
C PRO A 82 -9.20 1.25 21.80
N VAL A 83 -8.07 0.85 21.24
CA VAL A 83 -6.95 1.73 20.89
C VAL A 83 -6.95 1.91 19.39
N THR A 84 -7.05 3.16 18.94
CA THR A 84 -7.06 3.51 17.52
C THR A 84 -5.90 4.43 17.20
N ALA A 85 -5.41 4.36 15.96
CA ALA A 85 -4.39 5.26 15.45
C ALA A 85 -4.64 5.52 13.96
N THR A 86 -4.38 6.74 13.51
CA THR A 86 -4.39 7.10 12.09
C THR A 86 -3.05 7.73 11.75
N TYR A 87 -2.44 7.24 10.68
CA TYR A 87 -1.19 7.78 10.15
C TYR A 87 -1.41 8.26 8.73
N THR A 88 -1.01 9.48 8.46
CA THR A 88 -1.00 10.06 7.12
C THR A 88 0.42 10.48 6.79
N THR A 89 0.88 10.12 5.60
CA THR A 89 2.17 10.55 5.07
C THR A 89 2.04 10.93 3.61
N ARG A 90 2.77 11.94 3.18
CA ARG A 90 2.78 12.40 1.79
C ARG A 90 4.19 12.45 1.25
N MET A 91 4.36 11.90 0.06
CA MET A 91 5.63 11.79 -0.64
C MET A 91 5.51 12.46 -2.01
N VAL A 92 6.46 13.33 -2.35
CA VAL A 92 6.54 13.97 -3.66
C VAL A 92 7.35 13.09 -4.60
N PHE A 93 6.90 12.93 -5.84
CA PHE A 93 7.66 12.24 -6.87
C PHE A 93 8.86 13.11 -7.26
N ARG A 94 10.05 12.52 -7.32
CA ARG A 94 11.20 13.21 -7.92
C ARG A 94 11.04 13.13 -9.44
N ASN A 95 10.95 14.28 -10.08
CA ASN A 95 11.23 14.38 -11.51
C ASN A 95 12.75 14.35 -11.65
N ASP A 96 13.27 13.34 -12.35
CA ASP A 96 14.57 13.42 -13.01
C ASP A 96 14.36 13.94 -14.44
#